data_AF-A0A5J5JWE7-F1
#
_entry.id   AF-A0A5J5JWE7-F1
#
_cell.length_a   1.000
_cell.length_b   1.000
_cell.length_c   1.000
_cell.angle_alpha   90.00
_cell.angle_beta   90.00
_cell.angle_gamma   90.00
#
_symmetry.space_group_name_H-M   'P 1'
#
loop_
_entity.id
_entity.type
_entity.pdbx_description
1 polymer ?
#
loop_
_entity_poly.entity_id
_entity_poly.type
_entity_poly.pdbx_seq_one_letter_code
_entity_poly.pdbx_strand_id
1 'polypeptide(L)'
;MRTRWITAGAVLTVSAVVAMALAAWTEIRVPHSYDFTFPGSFESSVLDERSTETRTVTYAITTPQIIVDLRGRVDVRVVAGVPGRITVKRETTWHGGGPPSMSETWESGKTLRVEVTCSRGPGRVDPECHTVYTLSVPSVIGVLVTTPNWTMPCSPTPAEVVCGPASHDPS
;
A
#
# COMPACT_ATOMS: atom_id res chain seq x y z
N MET A 1 2.14 27.71 -61.25
CA MET A 1 1.17 26.70 -60.76
C MET A 1 1.81 25.39 -60.26
N ARG A 2 3.12 25.31 -59.95
CA ARG A 2 3.78 24.06 -59.50
C ARG A 2 4.02 23.96 -57.98
N THR A 3 4.03 25.07 -57.25
CA THR A 3 4.30 25.14 -55.81
C THR A 3 3.12 24.81 -54.90
N ARG A 4 1.89 24.78 -55.43
CA ARG A 4 0.67 24.53 -54.65
C ARG A 4 0.43 23.05 -54.28
N TRP A 5 1.00 22.11 -55.04
CA TRP A 5 0.81 20.67 -54.79
C TRP A 5 1.77 20.12 -53.75
N ILE A 6 2.96 20.70 -53.61
CA ILE A 6 3.97 20.26 -52.64
C ILE A 6 3.57 20.67 -51.22
N THR A 7 3.02 21.88 -51.05
CA THR A 7 2.50 22.33 -49.75
C THR A 7 1.28 21.53 -49.31
N ALA A 8 0.44 21.07 -50.24
CA ALA A 8 -0.70 20.22 -49.92
C ALA A 8 -0.27 18.86 -49.31
N GLY A 9 0.79 18.25 -49.84
CA GLY A 9 1.31 16.98 -49.30
C GLY A 9 1.95 17.12 -47.91
N ALA A 10 2.65 18.23 -47.65
CA ALA A 10 3.27 18.49 -46.35
C ALA A 10 2.22 18.74 -45.26
N VAL A 11 1.12 19.45 -45.57
CA VAL A 11 0.03 19.67 -44.61
C VAL A 11 -0.69 18.36 -44.27
N LEU A 12 -0.87 17.47 -45.24
CA LEU A 12 -1.53 16.17 -45.06
C LEU A 12 -0.73 15.21 -44.15
N THR A 13 0.59 15.21 -44.26
CA THR A 13 1.44 14.36 -43.42
C THR A 13 1.50 14.88 -41.97
N VAL A 14 1.60 16.19 -41.76
CA VAL A 14 1.57 16.79 -40.42
C VAL A 14 0.23 16.51 -39.73
N SER A 15 -0.88 16.64 -40.45
CA SER A 15 -2.21 16.37 -39.89
C SER A 15 -2.43 14.89 -39.56
N ALA A 16 -1.91 13.96 -40.37
CA ALA A 16 -1.97 12.53 -40.06
C ALA A 16 -1.17 12.16 -38.80
N VAL A 17 0.04 12.72 -38.65
CA VAL A 17 0.87 12.47 -37.44
C VAL A 17 0.21 13.07 -36.19
N VAL A 18 -0.36 14.27 -36.28
CA VAL A 18 -1.10 14.89 -35.17
C VAL A 18 -2.35 14.07 -34.80
N ALA A 19 -3.09 13.55 -35.78
CA ALA A 19 -4.26 12.72 -35.54
C ALA A 19 -3.88 11.40 -34.84
N MET A 20 -2.80 10.74 -35.26
CA MET A 20 -2.30 9.52 -34.59
C MET A 20 -1.79 9.81 -33.18
N ALA A 21 -1.07 10.91 -32.98
CA ALA A 21 -0.60 11.31 -31.66
C ALA A 21 -1.77 11.63 -30.71
N LEU A 22 -2.81 12.32 -31.20
CA LEU A 22 -4.01 12.59 -30.41
C LEU A 22 -4.79 11.31 -30.10
N ALA A 23 -4.92 10.39 -31.06
CA ALA A 23 -5.57 9.08 -30.83
C ALA A 23 -4.83 8.26 -29.75
N ALA A 24 -3.50 8.18 -29.82
CA ALA A 24 -2.69 7.50 -28.81
C ALA A 24 -2.79 8.19 -27.43
N TRP A 25 -2.86 9.53 -27.40
CA TRP A 25 -3.07 10.28 -26.16
C TRP A 25 -4.47 10.07 -25.57
N THR A 26 -5.50 9.88 -26.39
CA THR A 26 -6.84 9.56 -25.88
C THR A 26 -6.88 8.17 -25.25
N GLU A 27 -6.17 7.18 -25.78
CA GLU A 27 -6.07 5.86 -25.16
C GLU A 27 -5.39 5.91 -23.77
N ILE A 28 -4.41 6.79 -23.59
CA ILE A 28 -3.67 6.92 -22.31
C ILE A 28 -4.44 7.78 -21.28
N ARG A 29 -5.41 8.60 -21.70
CA ARG A 29 -6.09 9.58 -20.83
C ARG A 29 -7.57 9.35 -20.57
N VAL A 30 -8.20 8.26 -21.03
CA VAL A 30 -9.55 7.95 -20.53
C VAL A 30 -9.48 6.94 -19.38
N PRO A 31 -9.53 7.36 -18.11
CA PRO A 31 -10.13 6.54 -17.08
C PRO A 31 -11.62 6.45 -17.43
N HIS A 32 -12.01 5.40 -18.16
CA HIS A 32 -13.42 5.08 -18.38
C HIS A 32 -14.00 4.62 -17.05
N SER A 33 -14.46 5.59 -16.28
CA SER A 33 -15.53 5.40 -15.31
C SER A 33 -16.84 5.23 -16.09
N TYR A 34 -17.42 4.03 -15.99
CA TYR A 34 -18.79 3.62 -16.32
C TYR A 34 -19.12 3.35 -17.80
N ASP A 35 -19.14 2.07 -18.20
CA ASP A 35 -20.39 1.34 -18.47
C ASP A 35 -20.09 -0.14 -18.76
N PHE A 36 -20.17 -0.99 -17.73
CA PHE A 36 -20.24 -2.44 -17.89
C PHE A 36 -21.55 -2.93 -17.26
N THR A 37 -22.63 -2.81 -18.02
CA THR A 37 -23.82 -3.63 -17.77
C THR A 37 -23.59 -4.97 -18.47
N PHE A 38 -23.09 -5.96 -17.73
CA PHE A 38 -23.01 -7.35 -18.18
C PHE A 38 -24.40 -8.00 -18.09
N PRO A 39 -25.03 -8.43 -19.20
CA PRO A 39 -26.18 -9.32 -19.15
C PRO A 39 -25.64 -10.74 -18.94
N GLY A 40 -25.33 -11.04 -17.70
CA GLY A 40 -24.76 -12.32 -17.31
C GLY A 40 -24.47 -12.25 -15.83
N SER A 41 -25.45 -12.63 -15.01
CA SER A 41 -25.20 -12.97 -13.62
C SER A 41 -24.25 -14.17 -13.62
N PHE A 42 -22.95 -13.89 -13.63
CA PHE A 42 -22.01 -14.79 -13.02
C PHE A 42 -22.36 -14.78 -11.53
N GLU A 43 -23.26 -15.68 -11.12
CA GLU A 43 -23.16 -16.27 -9.79
C GLU A 43 -21.84 -17.05 -9.76
N SER A 44 -20.72 -16.33 -9.76
CA SER A 44 -19.55 -16.85 -9.06
C SER A 44 -20.00 -16.87 -7.62
N SER A 45 -20.42 -18.03 -7.16
CA SER A 45 -20.43 -18.35 -5.74
C SER A 45 -18.98 -18.19 -5.31
N VAL A 46 -18.59 -16.96 -4.96
CA VAL A 46 -17.29 -16.65 -4.37
C VAL A 46 -17.38 -17.29 -2.99
N LEU A 47 -16.97 -18.56 -2.92
CA LEU A 47 -16.99 -19.36 -1.69
C LEU A 47 -16.07 -18.74 -0.62
N ASP A 48 -15.10 -17.91 -1.03
CA ASP A 48 -14.26 -17.06 -0.18
C ASP A 48 -13.86 -15.78 -0.95
N GLU A 49 -14.22 -14.59 -0.43
CA GLU A 49 -13.80 -13.29 -0.95
C GLU A 49 -12.63 -12.78 -0.11
N ARG A 50 -11.40 -13.08 -0.56
CA ARG A 50 -10.16 -12.60 0.06
C ARG A 50 -9.60 -11.42 -0.71
N SER A 51 -9.42 -10.29 -0.04
CA SER A 51 -8.79 -9.10 -0.63
C SER A 51 -7.46 -8.79 0.06
N THR A 52 -6.53 -8.21 -0.70
CA THR A 52 -5.19 -7.82 -0.22
C THR A 52 -4.87 -6.42 -0.71
N GLU A 53 -4.50 -5.52 0.20
CA GLU A 53 -4.02 -4.17 -0.10
C GLU A 53 -2.56 -4.01 0.31
N THR A 54 -1.72 -3.53 -0.61
CA THR A 54 -0.32 -3.19 -0.34
C THR A 54 -0.09 -1.69 -0.50
N ARG A 55 0.49 -1.05 0.52
CA ARG A 55 0.88 0.37 0.49
C ARG A 55 2.33 0.53 0.91
N THR A 56 3.13 1.27 0.14
CA THR A 56 4.53 1.57 0.49
C THR A 56 4.75 3.07 0.56
N VAL A 57 5.35 3.56 1.64
CA VAL A 57 5.68 4.97 1.84
C VAL A 57 7.13 5.10 2.29
N THR A 58 7.83 6.13 1.80
CA THR A 58 9.22 6.42 2.17
C THR A 58 9.31 7.77 2.87
N TYR A 59 10.00 7.81 4.01
CA TYR A 59 10.21 8.98 4.84
C TYR A 59 11.70 9.29 4.99
N ALA A 60 12.05 10.57 5.14
CA ALA A 60 13.38 10.96 5.59
C ALA A 60 13.48 10.77 7.11
N ILE A 61 14.61 10.26 7.59
CA ILE A 61 14.81 10.07 9.03
C ILE A 61 15.65 11.19 9.65
N THR A 62 15.15 11.76 10.73
CA THR A 62 15.83 12.81 11.51
C THR A 62 16.01 12.44 12.98
N THR A 63 15.47 11.29 13.39
CA THR A 63 15.45 10.82 14.79
C THR A 63 16.24 9.53 14.96
N PRO A 64 16.94 9.32 16.10
CA PRO A 64 17.75 8.12 16.33
C PRO A 64 16.91 6.89 16.73
N GLN A 65 15.62 7.07 16.99
CA GLN A 65 14.72 6.02 17.46
C GLN A 65 13.31 6.25 16.92
N ILE A 66 12.68 5.20 16.42
CA ILE A 66 11.30 5.17 15.95
C ILE A 66 10.46 4.37 16.94
N ILE A 67 9.28 4.85 17.27
CA ILE A 67 8.31 4.13 18.10
C ILE A 67 7.15 3.71 17.19
N VAL A 68 6.79 2.45 17.21
CA VAL A 68 5.64 1.90 16.47
C VAL A 68 4.59 1.50 17.51
N ASP A 69 3.55 2.31 17.65
CA ASP A 69 2.43 2.06 18.56
C ASP A 69 1.30 1.35 17.81
N LEU A 70 1.05 0.10 18.19
CA LEU A 70 0.13 -0.80 17.51
C LEU A 70 -1.13 -1.04 18.35
N ARG A 71 -2.28 -0.91 17.71
CA ARG A 71 -3.58 -1.31 18.24
C ARG A 71 -4.30 -2.23 17.25
N GLY A 72 -4.70 -3.41 17.72
CA GLY A 72 -5.39 -4.42 16.91
C GLY A 72 -4.48 -5.58 16.49
N ARG A 73 -4.90 -6.32 15.45
CA ARG A 73 -4.16 -7.47 14.91
C ARG A 73 -3.15 -7.00 13.86
N VAL A 74 -1.97 -6.61 14.32
CA VAL A 74 -0.90 -6.09 13.48
C VAL A 74 0.42 -6.77 13.82
N ASP A 75 1.08 -7.29 12.81
CA ASP A 75 2.45 -7.80 12.90
C ASP A 75 3.42 -6.78 12.31
N VAL A 76 4.59 -6.65 12.93
CA VAL A 76 5.66 -5.77 12.44
C VAL A 76 6.86 -6.61 12.05
N ARG A 77 7.40 -6.38 10.86
CA ARG A 77 8.67 -6.92 10.38
C ARG A 77 9.65 -5.77 10.29
N VAL A 78 10.83 -5.94 10.87
CA VAL A 78 11.90 -4.95 10.77
C VAL A 78 13.04 -5.55 9.97
N VAL A 79 13.48 -4.82 8.94
CA VAL A 79 14.60 -5.16 8.08
C VAL A 79 15.59 -4.01 8.02
N ALA A 80 16.86 -4.33 7.81
CA ALA A 80 17.87 -3.31 7.52
C ALA A 80 17.50 -2.51 6.25
N GLY A 81 17.60 -1.19 6.34
CA GLY A 81 17.30 -0.25 5.27
C GLY A 81 18.49 0.61 4.85
N VAL A 82 18.21 1.51 3.91
CA VAL A 82 19.20 2.43 3.35
C VAL A 82 19.40 3.64 4.29
N PRO A 83 20.63 4.11 4.52
CA PRO A 83 20.90 5.29 5.35
C PRO A 83 20.05 6.51 4.97
N GLY A 84 19.58 7.24 5.97
CA GLY A 84 18.84 8.50 5.80
C GLY A 84 17.37 8.35 5.41
N ARG A 85 16.86 7.12 5.23
CA ARG A 85 15.47 6.86 4.83
C ARG A 85 14.85 5.74 5.64
N ILE A 86 13.54 5.83 5.85
CA ILE A 86 12.71 4.75 6.37
C ILE A 86 11.71 4.40 5.28
N THR A 87 11.54 3.12 4.99
CA THR A 87 10.46 2.64 4.13
C THR A 87 9.47 1.83 4.95
N VAL A 88 8.20 2.17 4.86
CA VAL A 88 7.11 1.45 5.52
C VAL A 88 6.27 0.81 4.42
N LYS A 89 6.26 -0.52 4.38
CA LYS A 89 5.35 -1.31 3.56
C LYS A 89 4.26 -1.87 4.47
N ARG A 90 3.01 -1.67 4.12
CA ARG A 90 1.84 -2.27 4.75
C ARG A 90 1.22 -3.25 3.79
N GLU A 91 0.88 -4.43 4.29
CA GLU A 91 0.14 -5.46 3.58
C GLU A 91 -1.02 -5.89 4.47
N THR A 92 -2.24 -5.61 4.04
CA THR A 92 -3.45 -5.99 4.79
C THR A 92 -4.26 -6.95 3.95
N THR A 93 -4.63 -8.06 4.56
CA THR A 93 -5.54 -9.04 3.98
C THR A 93 -6.76 -9.19 4.87
N TRP A 94 -7.94 -9.33 4.26
CA TRP A 94 -9.20 -9.52 4.99
C TRP A 94 -10.16 -10.39 4.17
N HIS A 95 -11.19 -10.91 4.84
CA HIS A 95 -12.12 -11.85 4.24
C HIS A 95 -13.60 -11.44 4.43
N GLY A 96 -14.27 -11.09 3.32
CA GLY A 96 -15.67 -10.66 3.31
C GLY A 96 -15.96 -9.41 4.17
N GLY A 97 -17.18 -8.88 4.11
CA GLY A 97 -17.64 -7.82 5.03
C GLY A 97 -17.10 -6.40 4.79
N GLY A 98 -16.25 -6.21 3.77
CA GLY A 98 -15.68 -4.92 3.39
C GLY A 98 -14.28 -4.67 3.98
N PRO A 99 -13.60 -3.59 3.55
CA PRO A 99 -12.24 -3.30 4.01
C PRO A 99 -12.20 -2.98 5.50
N PRO A 100 -11.15 -3.42 6.23
CA PRO A 100 -10.97 -3.07 7.64
C PRO A 100 -10.73 -1.56 7.81
N SER A 101 -11.19 -1.02 8.93
CA SER A 101 -10.95 0.37 9.28
C SER A 101 -9.51 0.52 9.78
N MET A 102 -8.77 1.45 9.19
CA MET A 102 -7.36 1.70 9.53
C MET A 102 -7.13 3.18 9.78
N SER A 103 -6.36 3.48 10.83
CA SER A 103 -5.80 4.80 11.09
C SER A 103 -4.28 4.69 11.21
N GLU A 104 -3.58 5.53 10.46
CA GLU A 104 -2.12 5.61 10.47
C GLU A 104 -1.72 7.08 10.63
N THR A 105 -1.00 7.39 11.71
CA THR A 105 -0.59 8.77 12.02
C THR A 105 0.85 8.81 12.49
N TRP A 106 1.61 9.77 11.98
CA TRP A 106 2.95 10.08 12.47
C TRP A 106 2.90 11.24 13.46
N GLU A 107 3.29 10.98 14.69
CA GLU A 107 3.46 12.03 15.70
C GLU A 107 4.92 12.47 15.73
N SER A 108 5.11 13.78 15.52
CA SER A 108 6.42 14.45 15.62
C SER A 108 7.52 13.80 14.77
N GLY A 109 7.16 13.08 13.70
CA GLY A 109 8.10 12.34 12.85
C GLY A 109 8.87 11.21 13.56
N LYS A 110 8.43 10.79 14.76
CA LYS A 110 9.11 9.78 15.58
C LYS A 110 8.22 8.57 15.85
N THR A 111 6.94 8.81 16.11
CA THR A 111 6.02 7.78 16.55
C THR A 111 5.01 7.49 15.44
N LEU A 112 5.05 6.26 14.92
CA LEU A 112 4.05 5.74 14.01
C LEU A 112 2.94 5.09 14.84
N ARG A 113 1.77 5.72 14.90
CA ARG A 113 0.56 5.15 15.50
C ARG A 113 -0.25 4.44 14.44
N VAL A 114 -0.54 3.17 14.69
CA VAL A 114 -1.31 2.30 13.82
C VAL A 114 -2.46 1.71 14.62
N GLU A 115 -3.67 1.90 14.11
CA GLU A 115 -4.88 1.28 14.65
C GLU A 115 -5.61 0.56 13.53
N VAL A 116 -5.80 -0.75 13.69
CA VAL A 116 -6.49 -1.60 12.73
C VAL A 116 -7.68 -2.25 13.41
N THR A 117 -8.87 -2.02 12.85
CA THR A 117 -10.13 -2.62 13.29
C THR A 117 -10.69 -3.50 12.18
N CYS A 118 -10.66 -4.81 12.43
CA CYS A 118 -11.14 -5.85 11.52
C CYS A 118 -12.59 -6.22 11.84
N SER A 119 -13.56 -5.60 11.15
CA SER A 119 -14.99 -5.88 11.36
C SER A 119 -15.54 -6.74 10.23
N ARG A 120 -16.19 -7.87 10.56
CA ARG A 120 -16.89 -8.75 9.60
C ARG A 120 -18.40 -8.48 9.53
N GLY A 121 -18.88 -7.54 10.35
CA GLY A 121 -20.29 -7.21 10.56
C GLY A 121 -20.52 -6.61 11.95
N PRO A 122 -21.78 -6.29 12.33
CA PRO A 122 -22.07 -5.67 13.61
C PRO A 122 -21.62 -6.58 14.77
N GLY A 123 -20.58 -6.13 15.50
CA GLY A 123 -20.04 -6.81 16.68
C GLY A 123 -19.22 -8.07 16.42
N ARG A 124 -18.88 -8.40 15.16
CA ARG A 124 -18.06 -9.58 14.83
C ARG A 124 -16.70 -9.15 14.29
N VAL A 125 -15.64 -9.68 14.89
CA VAL A 125 -14.26 -9.50 14.44
C VAL A 125 -13.94 -10.54 13.38
N ASP A 126 -13.32 -10.13 12.27
CA ASP A 126 -12.85 -11.07 11.24
C ASP A 126 -11.57 -11.78 11.73
N PRO A 127 -11.57 -13.11 11.94
CA PRO A 127 -10.39 -13.83 12.41
C PRO A 127 -9.28 -13.88 11.36
N GLU A 128 -9.63 -13.78 10.07
CA GLU A 128 -8.66 -13.86 8.95
C GLU A 128 -8.06 -12.51 8.57
N CYS A 129 -8.61 -11.42 9.11
CA CYS A 129 -8.08 -10.09 8.89
C CYS A 129 -6.77 -9.91 9.66
N HIS A 130 -5.70 -9.69 8.90
CA HIS A 130 -4.37 -9.44 9.41
C HIS A 130 -3.68 -8.34 8.61
N THR A 131 -2.89 -7.56 9.33
CA THR A 131 -2.06 -6.51 8.75
C THR A 131 -0.61 -6.74 9.12
N VAL A 132 0.25 -6.68 8.12
CA VAL A 132 1.69 -6.83 8.25
C VAL A 132 2.36 -5.53 7.83
N TYR A 133 3.14 -4.95 8.74
CA TYR A 133 3.97 -3.77 8.47
C TYR A 133 5.43 -4.18 8.36
N THR A 134 6.03 -4.01 7.20
CA THR A 134 7.49 -4.16 7.01
C THR A 134 8.14 -2.77 7.05
N LEU A 135 8.94 -2.52 8.09
CA LEU A 135 9.76 -1.33 8.24
C LEU A 135 11.19 -1.64 7.81
N SER A 136 11.66 -0.94 6.77
CA SER A 136 13.06 -0.90 6.38
C SER A 136 13.71 0.31 7.03
N VAL A 137 14.59 0.08 7.99
CA VAL A 137 15.17 1.10 8.86
C VAL A 137 16.70 0.99 8.86
N PRO A 138 17.46 2.09 8.83
CA PRO A 138 18.92 2.04 8.91
C PRO A 138 19.38 1.37 10.21
N SER A 139 20.48 0.61 10.16
CA SER A 139 21.00 -0.15 11.31
C SER A 139 21.37 0.70 12.54
N VAL A 140 21.59 2.00 12.35
CA VAL A 140 21.95 2.97 13.41
C VAL A 140 20.73 3.39 14.25
N ILE A 141 19.52 3.06 13.80
CA ILE A 141 18.26 3.56 14.36
C ILE A 141 17.57 2.46 15.13
N GLY A 142 17.20 2.73 16.37
CA GLY A 142 16.41 1.80 17.18
C GLY A 142 14.93 1.81 16.79
N VAL A 143 14.30 0.64 16.64
CA VAL A 143 12.84 0.54 16.53
C VAL A 143 12.30 -0.01 17.84
N LEU A 144 11.28 0.65 18.39
CA LEU A 144 10.58 0.19 19.58
C LEU A 144 9.13 -0.09 19.18
N VAL A 145 8.70 -1.35 19.26
CA VAL A 145 7.32 -1.72 19.01
C VAL A 145 6.60 -1.72 20.34
N THR A 146 5.50 -0.97 20.43
CA THR A 146 4.68 -0.87 21.63
C THR A 146 3.23 -1.22 21.29
N THR A 147 2.58 -1.90 22.21
CA THR A 147 1.15 -2.17 22.21
C THR A 147 0.59 -1.73 23.57
N PRO A 148 -0.73 -1.73 23.79
CA PRO A 148 -1.29 -1.46 25.11
C PRO A 148 -0.79 -2.40 26.22
N ASN A 149 -0.31 -3.60 25.87
CA ASN A 149 0.00 -4.66 26.83
C ASN A 149 1.50 -4.97 26.94
N TRP A 150 2.31 -4.60 25.95
CA TRP A 150 3.74 -4.92 25.92
C TRP A 150 4.53 -3.93 25.07
N THR A 151 5.83 -3.84 25.34
CA THR A 151 6.79 -3.06 24.56
C THR A 151 8.03 -3.92 24.30
N MET A 152 8.48 -3.99 23.05
CA MET A 152 9.64 -4.79 22.64
C MET A 152 10.58 -3.96 21.76
N PRO A 153 11.89 -3.94 22.06
CA PRO A 153 12.88 -3.38 21.15
C PRO A 153 13.11 -4.33 19.96
N CYS A 154 13.10 -3.75 18.77
CA CYS A 154 13.30 -4.45 17.51
C CYS A 154 14.47 -3.81 16.77
N SER A 155 15.60 -4.51 16.75
CA SER A 155 16.78 -4.01 16.06
C SER A 155 16.71 -4.39 14.57
N PRO A 156 16.95 -3.44 13.65
CA PRO A 156 17.06 -3.75 12.23
C PRO A 156 18.27 -4.65 11.97
N THR A 157 18.01 -5.89 11.58
CA THR A 157 19.03 -6.86 11.17
C THR A 157 19.00 -7.10 9.66
N PRO A 158 20.08 -7.65 9.07
CA PRO A 158 20.11 -8.04 7.66
C PRO A 158 19.08 -9.13 7.34
N ALA A 159 18.78 -9.99 8.30
CA ALA A 159 17.67 -10.92 8.26
C ALA A 159 16.39 -10.21 8.74
N GLU A 160 15.26 -10.54 8.12
CA GLU A 160 13.95 -10.07 8.53
C GLU A 160 13.60 -10.58 9.93
N VAL A 161 13.30 -9.65 10.85
CA VAL A 161 12.85 -9.98 12.20
C VAL A 161 11.38 -9.65 12.32
N VAL A 162 10.59 -10.67 12.66
CA VAL A 162 9.18 -10.49 13.01
C VAL A 162 9.10 -10.10 14.48
N CYS A 163 8.61 -8.90 14.72
CA CYS A 163 8.28 -8.33 16.01
C CYS A 163 6.77 -8.20 16.12
N GLY A 164 6.14 -9.08 16.90
CA GLY A 164 4.69 -9.06 17.02
C GLY A 164 4.19 -9.95 18.14
N PRO A 165 2.88 -9.95 18.42
CA PRO A 165 2.30 -10.83 19.43
C PRO A 165 2.57 -12.31 19.13
N ALA A 166 2.76 -12.69 17.86
CA ALA A 166 3.10 -14.07 17.46
C ALA A 166 4.54 -14.50 17.82
N SER A 167 5.45 -13.59 18.16
CA SER A 167 6.79 -13.96 18.67
C SER A 167 6.78 -14.24 20.18
N HIS A 168 5.63 -14.08 20.85
CA HIS A 168 5.44 -14.32 22.27
C HIS A 168 4.65 -15.62 22.46
N ASP A 169 5.20 -16.76 22.04
CA ASP A 169 4.72 -18.08 22.45
C ASP A 169 5.46 -18.45 23.76
N PRO A 170 4.86 -18.31 24.95
CA PRO A 170 5.41 -18.94 26.13
C PRO A 170 5.19 -20.44 26.01
N SER A 171 6.29 -21.17 25.90
CA SER A 171 6.35 -22.63 26.06
C SER A 171 5.79 -23.05 27.42
#